data_AF-A0A2S1YSD7-F1
#
_entry.id   AF-A0A2S1YSD7-F1
#
_cell.length_a   1.000
_cell.length_b   1.000
_cell.length_c   1.000
_cell.angle_alpha   90.00
_cell.angle_beta   90.00
_cell.angle_gamma   90.00
#
_symmetry.space_group_name_H-M   'P 1'
#
loop_
_entity.id
_entity.type
_entity.pdbx_description
1 polymer ?
#
loop_
_entity_poly.entity_id
_entity_poly.type
_entity_poly.pdbx_seq_one_letter_code
_entity_poly.pdbx_strand_id
1 'polypeptide(L)'
;MKPNLPYPYYFYGSDDSTDQDVIIIISKEDMPGKQEDRKNKVLALLKEYDLNWNATLAVIENGKISDTIYTKSWIDSLNNALLETYSLHEQNHELLVKEKHIRNKTLAIYKAVRTVLTMLTRTEYRTQIRPILKGIHDFNLKLKALGNIDFVSISEFNQKNTDDIDIWKIIAFYIGQNIALIERDIEIYTKKKFVSHFSDLEAFIYIKTITVKEKEILQQYVHYWLKLISNFGEFQSVNGFLSCNDECIDMLNEKF
;
A
#
# COMPACT_ATOMS: atom_id res chain seq x y z
N MET A 1 11.02 26.22 -14.09
CA MET A 1 9.87 26.55 -14.97
C MET A 1 8.69 25.75 -14.44
N LYS A 2 7.52 26.36 -14.18
CA LYS A 2 6.36 25.60 -13.72
C LYS A 2 5.93 24.65 -14.86
N PRO A 3 5.75 23.34 -14.62
CA PRO A 3 5.23 22.46 -15.64
C PRO A 3 3.81 22.90 -15.97
N ASN A 4 3.59 23.26 -17.24
CA ASN A 4 2.27 23.68 -17.72
C ASN A 4 1.41 22.45 -18.03
N LEU A 5 1.26 21.55 -17.06
CA LEU A 5 0.42 20.37 -17.19
C LEU A 5 -1.05 20.82 -17.24
N PRO A 6 -1.85 20.42 -18.24
CA PRO A 6 -3.23 20.90 -18.40
C PRO A 6 -4.23 20.22 -17.46
N TYR A 7 -3.74 19.50 -16.44
CA TYR A 7 -4.53 18.75 -15.47
C TYR A 7 -4.23 19.25 -14.06
N PRO A 8 -5.21 19.36 -13.16
CA PRO A 8 -4.93 19.52 -11.74
C PRO A 8 -4.07 18.36 -11.24
N TYR A 9 -3.13 18.66 -10.36
CA TYR A 9 -2.31 17.63 -9.71
C TYR A 9 -2.00 17.98 -8.26
N TYR A 10 -1.71 16.96 -7.47
CA TYR A 10 -1.42 17.09 -6.05
C TYR A 10 -0.19 16.29 -5.66
N PHE A 11 0.71 16.93 -4.91
CA PHE A 11 1.75 16.23 -4.18
C PHE A 11 1.18 15.66 -2.88
N TYR A 12 1.59 14.46 -2.50
CA TYR A 12 1.14 13.80 -1.27
C TYR A 12 2.24 12.92 -0.68
N GLY A 13 2.00 12.37 0.51
CA GLY A 13 2.95 11.51 1.21
C GLY A 13 3.90 12.29 2.11
N SER A 14 5.07 11.70 2.38
CA SER A 14 6.01 12.27 3.35
C SER A 14 6.77 13.46 2.77
N ASP A 15 6.91 14.53 3.56
CA ASP A 15 7.71 15.72 3.22
C ASP A 15 9.23 15.45 3.23
N ASP A 16 9.64 14.37 3.90
CA ASP A 16 11.02 13.87 3.98
C ASP A 16 11.27 12.68 3.03
N SER A 17 10.52 12.62 1.93
CA SER A 17 10.78 11.71 0.82
C SER A 17 11.69 12.36 -0.23
N THR A 18 12.56 11.56 -0.83
CA THR A 18 13.35 11.96 -2.01
C THR A 18 12.48 11.98 -3.26
N ASP A 19 11.54 11.03 -3.35
CA ASP A 19 10.60 10.92 -4.47
C ASP A 19 9.36 11.76 -4.20
N GLN A 20 8.86 12.41 -5.26
CA GLN A 20 7.60 13.15 -5.23
C GLN A 20 6.46 12.26 -5.73
N ASP A 21 5.62 11.82 -4.81
CA ASP A 21 4.39 11.12 -5.14
C ASP A 21 3.33 12.13 -5.60
N VAL A 22 2.79 11.94 -6.81
CA VAL A 22 1.87 12.89 -7.45
C VAL A 22 0.59 12.20 -7.91
N ILE A 23 -0.54 12.83 -7.66
CA ILE A 23 -1.84 12.41 -8.21
C ILE A 23 -2.24 13.41 -9.29
N ILE A 24 -2.33 12.96 -10.53
CA ILE A 24 -2.85 13.74 -11.66
C ILE A 24 -4.34 13.47 -11.79
N ILE A 25 -5.15 14.53 -11.77
CA ILE A 25 -6.61 14.44 -11.84
C ILE A 25 -7.07 14.51 -13.28
N ILE A 26 -7.82 13.50 -13.71
CA ILE A 26 -8.44 13.46 -15.04
C ILE A 26 -9.95 13.28 -14.92
N SER A 27 -10.68 13.64 -15.98
CA SER A 27 -12.11 13.36 -16.05
C SER A 27 -12.36 11.85 -16.14
N LYS A 28 -13.58 11.42 -15.82
CA LYS A 28 -13.99 10.02 -15.92
C LYS A 28 -14.03 9.55 -17.36
N GLU A 29 -14.42 10.43 -18.26
CA GLU A 29 -14.47 10.23 -19.70
C GLU A 29 -13.05 10.02 -20.28
N ASP A 30 -12.05 10.70 -19.70
CA ASP A 30 -10.66 10.59 -20.10
C ASP A 30 -9.91 9.40 -19.47
N MET A 31 -10.50 8.71 -18.50
CA MET A 31 -9.88 7.58 -17.81
C MET A 31 -9.94 6.32 -18.68
N PRO A 32 -8.78 5.77 -19.13
CA PRO A 32 -8.79 4.56 -19.94
C PRO A 32 -9.44 3.37 -19.22
N GLY A 33 -10.10 2.48 -19.97
CA GLY A 33 -10.81 1.33 -19.37
C GLY A 33 -9.89 0.22 -18.83
N LYS A 34 -8.64 0.12 -19.33
CA LYS A 34 -7.68 -0.93 -18.92
C LYS A 34 -6.53 -0.34 -18.12
N GLN A 35 -6.07 -1.08 -17.10
CA GLN A 35 -4.95 -0.68 -16.25
C GLN A 35 -3.67 -0.35 -17.04
N GLU A 36 -3.35 -1.12 -18.09
CA GLU A 36 -2.16 -0.89 -18.90
C GLU A 36 -2.25 0.43 -19.68
N ASP A 37 -3.41 0.74 -20.22
CA ASP A 37 -3.66 2.00 -20.93
C ASP A 37 -3.59 3.20 -19.96
N ARG A 38 -4.05 3.03 -18.71
CA ARG A 38 -3.91 4.04 -17.64
C ARG A 38 -2.43 4.31 -17.32
N LYS A 39 -1.60 3.28 -17.22
CA LYS A 39 -0.15 3.42 -17.01
C LYS A 39 0.54 4.11 -18.19
N ASN A 40 0.23 3.68 -19.40
CA ASN A 40 0.77 4.28 -20.63
C ASN A 40 0.39 5.76 -20.74
N LYS A 41 -0.83 6.13 -20.33
CA LYS A 41 -1.26 7.54 -20.27
C LYS A 41 -0.41 8.37 -19.31
N VAL A 42 -0.10 7.87 -18.10
CA VAL A 42 0.84 8.56 -17.20
C VAL A 42 2.21 8.71 -17.81
N LEU A 43 2.78 7.63 -18.33
CA LEU A 43 4.12 7.67 -18.94
C LEU A 43 4.19 8.67 -20.10
N ALA A 44 3.13 8.73 -20.92
CA ALA A 44 3.02 9.70 -22.00
C ALA A 44 2.97 11.14 -21.48
N LEU A 45 2.15 11.42 -20.46
CA LEU A 45 2.08 12.75 -19.83
C LEU A 45 3.41 13.16 -19.20
N LEU A 46 4.06 12.27 -18.45
CA LEU A 46 5.34 12.58 -17.83
C LEU A 46 6.41 12.90 -18.88
N LYS A 47 6.42 12.15 -19.99
CA LYS A 47 7.35 12.39 -21.09
C LYS A 47 7.05 13.68 -21.87
N GLU A 48 5.78 13.96 -22.16
CA GLU A 48 5.35 15.14 -22.93
C GLU A 48 5.68 16.44 -22.21
N TYR A 49 5.57 16.45 -20.88
CA TYR A 49 5.77 17.63 -20.05
C TYR A 49 7.13 17.66 -19.32
N ASP A 50 8.04 16.73 -19.66
CA ASP A 50 9.39 16.61 -19.06
C ASP A 50 9.36 16.56 -17.52
N LEU A 51 8.54 15.66 -16.99
CA LEU A 51 8.28 15.48 -15.57
C LEU A 51 8.94 14.20 -15.04
N ASN A 52 9.61 14.30 -13.90
CA ASN A 52 10.22 13.16 -13.20
C ASN A 52 9.49 12.83 -11.89
N TRP A 53 8.16 12.72 -11.95
CA TRP A 53 7.32 12.43 -10.79
C TRP A 53 6.98 10.94 -10.68
N ASN A 54 6.81 10.44 -9.46
CA ASN A 54 6.15 9.17 -9.22
C ASN A 54 4.62 9.40 -9.26
N ALA A 55 4.07 9.44 -10.47
CA ALA A 55 2.70 9.86 -10.69
C ALA A 55 1.69 8.71 -10.80
N THR A 56 0.49 8.94 -10.29
CA THR A 56 -0.72 8.16 -10.58
C THR A 56 -1.82 9.04 -11.18
N LEU A 57 -2.84 8.42 -11.78
CA LEU A 57 -4.08 9.08 -12.20
C LEU A 57 -5.15 8.87 -11.14
N ALA A 58 -6.01 9.87 -10.96
CA ALA A 58 -7.23 9.71 -10.20
C ALA A 58 -8.41 10.45 -10.85
N VAL A 59 -9.61 9.94 -10.60
CA VAL A 59 -10.87 10.66 -10.80
C VAL A 59 -11.38 11.08 -9.43
N ILE A 60 -11.79 12.35 -9.29
CA ILE A 60 -12.46 12.85 -8.09
C ILE A 60 -13.91 13.16 -8.46
N GLU A 61 -14.85 12.50 -7.76
CA GLU A 61 -16.29 12.73 -7.88
C GLU A 61 -16.83 13.05 -6.48
N ASN A 62 -17.65 14.11 -6.36
CA ASN A 62 -18.29 14.51 -5.09
C ASN A 62 -17.31 14.68 -3.92
N GLY A 63 -16.11 15.21 -4.17
CA GLY A 63 -15.12 15.46 -3.13
C GLY A 63 -14.38 14.22 -2.62
N LYS A 64 -14.46 13.10 -3.34
CA LYS A 64 -13.78 11.83 -3.03
C LYS A 64 -13.13 11.23 -4.27
N ILE A 65 -12.00 10.53 -4.10
CA ILE A 65 -11.43 9.75 -5.21
C ILE A 65 -12.37 8.58 -5.52
N SER A 66 -12.78 8.44 -6.78
CA SER A 66 -13.67 7.37 -7.24
C SER A 66 -12.99 6.34 -8.15
N ASP A 67 -11.86 6.70 -8.77
CA ASP A 67 -11.09 5.79 -9.63
C ASP A 67 -9.59 6.18 -9.68
N THR A 68 -8.72 5.23 -10.02
CA THR A 68 -7.27 5.44 -10.19
C THR A 68 -6.64 4.37 -11.09
N ILE A 69 -5.36 4.48 -11.45
CA ILE A 69 -4.67 3.55 -12.38
C ILE A 69 -4.92 2.09 -12.06
N TYR A 70 -4.79 1.74 -10.79
CA TYR A 70 -5.00 0.38 -10.32
C TYR A 70 -6.45 0.26 -9.88
N THR A 71 -7.27 -0.40 -10.69
CA THR A 71 -8.69 -0.67 -10.38
C THR A 71 -8.86 -1.48 -9.11
N LYS A 72 -7.81 -2.15 -8.65
CA LYS A 72 -7.72 -2.92 -7.40
C LYS A 72 -7.00 -2.17 -6.27
N SER A 73 -6.73 -0.88 -6.41
CA SER A 73 -6.01 -0.09 -5.39
C SER A 73 -6.83 0.16 -4.14
N TRP A 74 -6.15 0.74 -3.15
CA TRP A 74 -6.73 1.26 -1.93
C TRP A 74 -7.22 2.69 -2.22
N ILE A 75 -8.32 2.83 -2.96
CA ILE A 75 -8.90 4.16 -3.28
C ILE A 75 -9.14 4.95 -1.99
N ASP A 76 -9.66 4.26 -0.97
CA ASP A 76 -9.83 4.78 0.37
C ASP A 76 -8.52 5.27 1.01
N SER A 77 -7.45 4.47 0.94
CA SER A 77 -6.12 4.89 1.44
C SER A 77 -5.54 6.05 0.66
N LEU A 78 -5.68 6.07 -0.67
CA LEU A 78 -5.11 7.12 -1.52
C LEU A 78 -5.83 8.45 -1.26
N ASN A 79 -7.16 8.42 -1.16
CA ASN A 79 -7.97 9.58 -0.83
C ASN A 79 -7.57 10.16 0.53
N ASN A 80 -7.51 9.31 1.55
CA ASN A 80 -7.22 9.73 2.91
C ASN A 80 -5.75 10.17 3.05
N ALA A 81 -4.83 9.52 2.34
CA ALA A 81 -3.43 9.93 2.26
C ALA A 81 -3.30 11.32 1.65
N LEU A 82 -3.93 11.56 0.49
CA LEU A 82 -3.95 12.89 -0.13
C LEU A 82 -4.50 13.94 0.85
N LEU A 83 -5.68 13.69 1.42
CA LEU A 83 -6.32 14.63 2.33
C LEU A 83 -5.47 14.96 3.56
N GLU A 84 -4.80 13.96 4.14
CA GLU A 84 -4.02 14.12 5.36
C GLU A 84 -2.62 14.72 5.12
N THR A 85 -2.06 14.54 3.93
CA THR A 85 -0.69 14.97 3.61
C THR A 85 -0.60 16.15 2.65
N TYR A 86 -1.72 16.62 2.09
CA TYR A 86 -1.76 17.73 1.15
C TYR A 86 -1.02 18.98 1.65
N SER A 87 -1.20 19.34 2.93
CA SER A 87 -0.58 20.52 3.54
C SER A 87 0.93 20.39 3.81
N LEU A 88 1.51 19.21 3.60
CA LEU A 88 2.95 18.97 3.79
C LEU A 88 3.78 19.38 2.57
N HIS A 89 3.12 19.72 1.46
CA HIS A 89 3.74 20.05 0.19
C HIS A 89 3.28 21.42 -0.29
N GLU A 90 4.09 22.08 -1.11
CA GLU A 90 3.65 23.27 -1.85
C GLU A 90 2.71 22.84 -2.99
N GLN A 91 1.52 23.43 -3.04
CA GLN A 91 0.44 23.00 -3.95
C GLN A 91 0.11 24.11 -4.93
N ASN A 92 -0.14 23.74 -6.19
CA ASN A 92 -0.54 24.67 -7.25
C ASN A 92 -2.06 24.73 -7.47
N HIS A 93 -2.81 23.80 -6.87
CA HIS A 93 -4.26 23.66 -7.05
C HIS A 93 -4.93 23.51 -5.69
N GLU A 94 -6.11 24.11 -5.51
CA GLU A 94 -6.94 23.85 -4.33
C GLU A 94 -7.29 22.36 -4.25
N LEU A 95 -7.26 21.80 -3.04
CA LEU A 95 -7.60 20.40 -2.81
C LEU A 95 -9.08 20.13 -3.14
N LEU A 96 -9.31 19.24 -4.10
CA LEU A 96 -10.66 18.81 -4.49
C LEU A 96 -11.24 17.71 -3.58
N VAL A 97 -10.40 16.92 -2.92
CA VAL A 97 -10.87 15.96 -1.91
C VAL A 97 -11.32 16.72 -0.65
N LYS A 98 -12.57 16.51 -0.23
CA LYS A 98 -13.17 17.24 0.90
C LYS A 98 -13.42 16.35 2.12
N GLU A 99 -13.42 15.03 1.98
CA GLU A 99 -13.72 14.10 3.06
C GLU A 99 -12.95 12.79 2.95
N LYS A 100 -12.78 12.10 4.08
CA LYS A 100 -12.18 10.77 4.16
C LYS A 100 -13.16 9.70 3.63
N HIS A 101 -12.63 8.64 3.03
CA HIS A 101 -13.33 7.37 2.93
C HIS A 101 -13.26 6.64 4.27
N ILE A 102 -14.32 5.90 4.56
CA ILE A 102 -14.31 4.89 5.62
C ILE A 102 -13.38 3.76 5.17
N ARG A 103 -12.54 3.31 6.10
CA ARG A 103 -11.59 2.23 5.88
C ARG A 103 -12.25 0.88 6.10
N ASN A 104 -12.15 -0.01 5.12
CA ASN A 104 -12.49 -1.41 5.31
C ASN A 104 -11.25 -2.15 5.85
N LYS A 105 -11.29 -2.58 7.11
CA LYS A 105 -10.15 -3.19 7.80
C LYS A 105 -9.84 -4.59 7.25
N THR A 106 -10.86 -5.34 6.85
CA THR A 106 -10.74 -6.64 6.19
C THR A 106 -9.99 -6.53 4.88
N LEU A 107 -10.30 -5.51 4.06
CA LEU A 107 -9.55 -5.22 2.83
C LEU A 107 -8.11 -4.83 3.13
N ALA A 108 -7.92 -3.99 4.15
CA ALA A 108 -6.59 -3.54 4.56
C ALA A 108 -5.71 -4.72 4.99
N ILE A 109 -6.24 -5.61 5.83
CA ILE A 109 -5.58 -6.84 6.28
C ILE A 109 -5.25 -7.74 5.09
N TYR A 110 -6.25 -8.02 4.25
CA TYR A 110 -6.10 -8.88 3.07
C TYR A 110 -4.97 -8.40 2.16
N LYS A 111 -4.95 -7.11 1.85
CA LYS A 111 -3.95 -6.51 0.97
C LYS A 111 -2.58 -6.42 1.64
N ALA A 112 -2.48 -6.06 2.91
CA ALA A 112 -1.20 -6.04 3.63
C ALA A 112 -0.55 -7.43 3.64
N VAL A 113 -1.30 -8.48 3.97
CA VAL A 113 -0.81 -9.88 3.94
C VAL A 113 -0.36 -10.27 2.53
N ARG A 114 -1.13 -9.92 1.49
CA ARG A 114 -0.75 -10.19 0.09
C ARG A 114 0.50 -9.44 -0.34
N THR A 115 0.66 -8.18 0.05
CA THR A 115 1.85 -7.39 -0.27
C THR A 115 3.09 -8.03 0.34
N VAL A 116 3.06 -8.35 1.64
CA VAL A 116 4.19 -9.01 2.32
C VAL A 116 4.54 -10.34 1.65
N LEU A 117 3.55 -11.19 1.39
CA LEU A 117 3.78 -12.47 0.68
C LEU A 117 4.31 -12.26 -0.74
N THR A 118 3.88 -11.22 -1.45
CA THR A 118 4.35 -10.93 -2.81
C THR A 118 5.85 -10.64 -2.82
N MET A 119 6.35 -9.88 -1.85
CA MET A 119 7.78 -9.59 -1.69
C MET A 119 8.62 -10.86 -1.50
N LEU A 120 8.02 -11.89 -0.89
CA LEU A 120 8.65 -13.17 -0.56
C LEU A 120 8.55 -14.22 -1.68
N THR A 121 7.99 -13.86 -2.84
CA THR A 121 7.78 -14.83 -3.95
C THR A 121 9.07 -15.33 -4.60
N ARG A 122 10.22 -14.73 -4.31
CA ARG A 122 11.51 -15.09 -4.90
C ARG A 122 12.58 -15.47 -3.88
N THR A 123 12.17 -15.68 -2.64
CA THR A 123 13.00 -16.28 -1.59
C THR A 123 12.87 -17.81 -1.61
N GLU A 124 13.49 -18.47 -0.63
CA GLU A 124 13.32 -19.89 -0.33
C GLU A 124 11.86 -20.31 -0.09
N TYR A 125 10.99 -19.38 0.30
CA TYR A 125 9.57 -19.64 0.58
C TYR A 125 8.69 -19.69 -0.69
N ARG A 126 9.27 -19.46 -1.86
CA ARG A 126 8.54 -19.38 -3.15
C ARG A 126 7.58 -20.54 -3.40
N THR A 127 8.00 -21.76 -3.12
CA THR A 127 7.20 -22.98 -3.38
C THR A 127 5.94 -23.02 -2.53
N GLN A 128 5.97 -22.45 -1.33
CA GLN A 128 4.83 -22.36 -0.42
C GLN A 128 3.92 -21.17 -0.77
N ILE A 129 4.51 -20.03 -1.12
CA ILE A 129 3.79 -18.75 -1.29
C ILE A 129 3.15 -18.61 -2.68
N ARG A 130 3.88 -18.97 -3.75
CA ARG A 130 3.42 -18.71 -5.11
C ARG A 130 2.08 -19.38 -5.45
N PRO A 131 1.80 -20.63 -5.03
CA PRO A 131 0.52 -21.27 -5.31
C PRO A 131 -0.67 -20.52 -4.69
N ILE A 132 -0.54 -20.02 -3.47
CA ILE A 132 -1.65 -19.39 -2.73
C ILE A 132 -1.89 -17.92 -3.09
N LEU A 133 -0.93 -17.27 -3.76
CA LEU A 133 -1.10 -15.93 -4.33
C LEU A 133 -1.76 -15.94 -5.71
N LYS A 134 -1.63 -17.04 -6.46
CA LYS A 134 -2.12 -17.14 -7.84
C LYS A 134 -3.60 -17.57 -7.86
N GLY A 135 -4.49 -16.60 -7.93
CA GLY A 135 -5.94 -16.84 -8.00
C GLY A 135 -6.63 -16.61 -6.66
N ILE A 136 -7.86 -17.13 -6.54
CA ILE A 136 -8.67 -16.99 -5.33
C ILE A 136 -8.48 -18.25 -4.49
N HIS A 137 -7.88 -18.06 -3.32
CA HIS A 137 -7.68 -19.11 -2.34
C HIS A 137 -8.12 -18.61 -0.98
N ASP A 138 -8.49 -19.54 -0.11
CA ASP A 138 -8.77 -19.28 1.30
C ASP A 138 -7.70 -18.36 1.90
N PHE A 139 -8.16 -17.28 2.52
CA PHE A 139 -7.30 -16.30 3.16
C PHE A 139 -6.49 -16.91 4.32
N ASN A 140 -7.04 -17.91 5.02
CA ASN A 140 -6.35 -18.58 6.12
C ASN A 140 -5.08 -19.32 5.66
N LEU A 141 -5.02 -19.76 4.41
CA LEU A 141 -3.79 -20.34 3.83
C LEU A 141 -2.66 -19.30 3.74
N LYS A 142 -3.00 -18.03 3.49
CA LYS A 142 -2.03 -16.91 3.43
C LYS A 142 -1.52 -16.57 4.81
N LEU A 143 -2.40 -16.52 5.81
CA LEU A 143 -2.01 -16.32 7.21
C LEU A 143 -1.10 -17.43 7.71
N LYS A 144 -1.45 -18.70 7.41
CA LYS A 144 -0.62 -19.86 7.75
C LYS A 144 0.75 -19.82 7.09
N ALA A 145 0.82 -19.48 5.81
CA ALA A 145 2.10 -19.35 5.11
C ALA A 145 2.96 -18.23 5.71
N LEU A 146 2.37 -17.07 5.98
CA LEU A 146 3.06 -15.94 6.60
C LEU A 146 3.60 -16.29 8.00
N GLY A 147 2.83 -17.04 8.80
CA GLY A 147 3.26 -17.49 10.13
C GLY A 147 4.41 -18.49 10.15
N ASN A 148 4.74 -19.10 9.01
CA ASN A 148 5.86 -20.05 8.90
C ASN A 148 7.15 -19.41 8.38
N ILE A 149 7.14 -18.10 8.10
CA ILE A 149 8.28 -17.38 7.53
C ILE A 149 9.20 -16.95 8.67
N ASP A 150 10.48 -17.29 8.53
CA ASP A 150 11.56 -16.79 9.37
C ASP A 150 12.23 -15.61 8.65
N PHE A 151 11.85 -14.40 9.02
CA PHE A 151 12.42 -13.18 8.46
C PHE A 151 13.89 -12.98 8.86
N VAL A 152 14.36 -13.63 9.93
CA VAL A 152 15.76 -13.53 10.36
C VAL A 152 16.68 -14.28 9.39
N SER A 153 16.23 -15.43 8.86
CA SER A 153 17.01 -16.24 7.93
C SER A 153 17.09 -15.67 6.51
N ILE A 154 16.18 -14.77 6.11
CA ILE A 154 16.15 -14.20 4.75
C ILE A 154 17.39 -13.33 4.54
N SER A 155 18.30 -13.75 3.68
CA SER A 155 19.47 -12.96 3.28
C SER A 155 19.15 -11.99 2.14
N GLU A 156 18.33 -12.42 1.18
CA GLU A 156 18.03 -11.68 -0.06
C GLU A 156 16.61 -11.98 -0.55
N PHE A 157 15.96 -11.03 -1.25
CA PHE A 157 14.62 -11.24 -1.81
C PHE A 157 14.59 -11.58 -3.29
N ASN A 158 15.68 -11.29 -4.03
CA ASN A 158 15.83 -11.64 -5.45
C ASN A 158 14.74 -11.04 -6.38
N GLN A 159 14.11 -9.93 -5.98
CA GLN A 159 13.16 -9.22 -6.84
C GLN A 159 13.88 -8.51 -7.99
N LYS A 160 13.20 -8.37 -9.13
CA LYS A 160 13.82 -7.84 -10.36
C LYS A 160 13.87 -6.31 -10.41
N ASN A 161 12.89 -5.66 -9.79
CA ASN A 161 12.60 -4.24 -9.97
C ASN A 161 12.46 -3.51 -8.61
N THR A 162 12.98 -4.11 -7.54
CA THR A 162 12.86 -3.57 -6.18
C THR A 162 14.05 -4.08 -5.40
N ASP A 163 14.82 -3.15 -4.84
CA ASP A 163 16.00 -3.49 -4.07
C ASP A 163 15.60 -4.08 -2.72
N ASP A 164 16.43 -4.98 -2.19
CA ASP A 164 16.13 -5.69 -0.94
C ASP A 164 15.89 -4.74 0.24
N ILE A 165 16.58 -3.60 0.27
CA ILE A 165 16.41 -2.60 1.32
C ILE A 165 15.04 -1.91 1.24
N ASP A 166 14.53 -1.65 0.03
CA ASP A 166 13.18 -1.13 -0.17
C ASP A 166 12.13 -2.18 0.16
N ILE A 167 12.43 -3.46 -0.08
CA ILE A 167 11.53 -4.56 0.29
C ILE A 167 11.38 -4.65 1.81
N TRP A 168 12.50 -4.57 2.56
CA TRP A 168 12.46 -4.51 4.01
C TRP A 168 11.61 -3.35 4.53
N LYS A 169 11.80 -2.16 3.95
CA LYS A 169 11.00 -0.97 4.23
C LYS A 169 9.52 -1.19 3.94
N ILE A 170 9.17 -1.75 2.78
CA ILE A 170 7.79 -2.07 2.39
C ILE A 170 7.16 -3.00 3.41
N ILE A 171 7.82 -4.10 3.76
CA ILE A 171 7.31 -5.08 4.71
C ILE A 171 7.05 -4.42 6.08
N ALA A 172 8.04 -3.71 6.63
CA ALA A 172 7.91 -3.03 7.91
C ALA A 172 6.76 -2.00 7.90
N PHE A 173 6.67 -1.20 6.83
CA PHE A 173 5.66 -0.15 6.70
C PHE A 173 4.25 -0.71 6.63
N TYR A 174 4.00 -1.74 5.81
CA TYR A 174 2.68 -2.36 5.70
C TYR A 174 2.24 -3.03 7.01
N ILE A 175 3.18 -3.69 7.72
CA ILE A 175 2.89 -4.33 9.01
C ILE A 175 2.52 -3.27 10.05
N GLY A 176 3.34 -2.23 10.22
CA GLY A 176 3.06 -1.18 11.21
C GLY A 176 1.78 -0.40 10.90
N GLN A 177 1.53 -0.04 9.62
CA GLN A 177 0.28 0.59 9.21
C GLN A 177 -0.94 -0.27 9.57
N ASN A 178 -0.87 -1.58 9.31
CA ASN A 178 -2.00 -2.46 9.57
C ASN A 178 -2.22 -2.69 11.08
N ILE A 179 -1.15 -2.79 11.87
CA ILE A 179 -1.24 -2.80 13.33
C ILE A 179 -1.95 -1.55 13.85
N ALA A 180 -1.49 -0.36 13.44
CA ALA A 180 -2.06 0.91 13.88
C ALA A 180 -3.54 1.05 13.52
N LEU A 181 -3.92 0.60 12.31
CA LEU A 181 -5.30 0.63 11.83
C LEU A 181 -6.21 -0.31 12.63
N ILE A 182 -5.76 -1.55 12.89
CA ILE A 182 -6.60 -2.54 13.60
C ILE A 182 -6.75 -2.15 15.06
N GLU A 183 -5.65 -1.85 15.75
CA GLU A 183 -5.63 -1.65 17.20
C GLU A 183 -6.18 -0.29 17.62
N ARG A 184 -5.91 0.76 16.84
CA ARG A 184 -6.14 2.15 17.26
C ARG A 184 -6.96 2.98 16.29
N ASP A 185 -7.36 2.39 15.16
CA ASP A 185 -8.03 3.10 14.07
C ASP A 185 -7.19 4.27 13.51
N ILE A 186 -5.86 4.13 13.56
CA ILE A 186 -4.92 5.15 13.10
C ILE A 186 -4.41 4.80 11.72
N GLU A 187 -4.61 5.71 10.77
CA GLU A 187 -3.99 5.64 9.45
C GLU A 187 -2.65 6.38 9.46
N ILE A 188 -1.62 5.79 8.84
CA ILE A 188 -0.27 6.33 8.81
C ILE A 188 0.16 6.49 7.35
N TYR A 189 0.48 7.70 6.92
CA TYR A 189 0.89 7.98 5.53
C TYR A 189 2.28 8.59 5.39
N THR A 190 2.92 8.93 6.52
CA THR A 190 4.25 9.55 6.51
C THR A 190 5.27 8.75 7.31
N LYS A 191 6.53 8.81 6.90
CA LYS A 191 7.66 8.19 7.61
C LYS A 191 7.75 8.67 9.05
N LYS A 192 7.67 9.98 9.26
CA LYS A 192 7.70 10.61 10.59
C LYS A 192 6.59 10.09 11.49
N LYS A 193 5.34 10.04 10.98
CA LYS A 193 4.21 9.51 11.74
C LYS A 193 4.40 8.02 12.05
N PHE A 194 4.89 7.24 11.09
CA PHE A 194 5.22 5.84 11.31
C PHE A 194 6.21 5.65 12.45
N VAL A 195 7.34 6.34 12.40
CA VAL A 195 8.40 6.23 13.42
C VAL A 195 7.94 6.72 14.79
N SER A 196 7.06 7.72 14.85
CA SER A 196 6.46 8.15 16.12
C SER A 196 5.59 7.07 16.80
N HIS A 197 5.05 6.12 16.03
CA HIS A 197 4.27 5.00 16.54
C HIS A 197 5.09 3.71 16.71
N PHE A 198 6.14 3.53 15.91
CA PHE A 198 6.96 2.31 15.82
C PHE A 198 8.45 2.66 15.74
N SER A 199 8.98 3.26 16.81
CA SER A 199 10.38 3.73 16.86
C SER A 199 11.39 2.60 16.63
N ASP A 200 11.07 1.37 17.07
CA ASP A 200 11.96 0.22 16.89
C ASP A 200 12.09 -0.22 15.42
N LEU A 201 11.19 0.23 14.55
CA LEU A 201 11.21 -0.02 13.11
C LEU A 201 11.85 1.13 12.31
N GLU A 202 12.36 2.17 12.97
CA GLU A 202 12.96 3.35 12.30
C GLU A 202 14.04 2.97 11.28
N ALA A 203 14.87 1.98 11.62
CA ALA A 203 15.97 1.51 10.76
C ALA A 203 15.47 1.04 9.38
N PHE A 204 14.29 0.42 9.32
CA PHE A 204 13.67 0.00 8.07
C PHE A 204 13.14 1.18 7.25
N ILE A 205 12.63 2.22 7.91
CA ILE A 205 11.96 3.34 7.24
C ILE A 205 12.95 4.34 6.66
N TYR A 206 14.00 4.65 7.42
CA TYR A 206 15.07 5.55 7.00
C TYR A 206 16.30 4.83 6.46
N ILE A 207 16.15 3.54 6.10
CA ILE A 207 17.10 2.81 5.25
C ILE A 207 18.51 2.82 5.89
N LYS A 208 18.56 2.46 7.18
CA LYS A 208 19.82 2.18 7.89
C LYS A 208 20.24 0.74 7.56
N THR A 209 21.48 0.39 7.86
CA THR A 209 21.97 -1.00 7.75
C THR A 209 21.04 -1.95 8.52
N ILE A 210 20.44 -2.93 7.82
CA ILE A 210 19.57 -3.93 8.44
C ILE A 210 20.42 -5.09 8.95
N THR A 211 20.58 -5.20 10.27
CA THR A 211 21.30 -6.30 10.90
C THR A 211 20.35 -7.41 11.34
N VAL A 212 20.90 -8.49 11.91
CA VAL A 212 20.11 -9.57 12.52
C VAL A 212 19.17 -9.02 13.60
N LYS A 213 19.61 -8.03 14.38
CA LYS A 213 18.80 -7.42 15.44
C LYS A 213 17.54 -6.75 14.89
N GLU A 214 17.67 -5.97 13.80
CA GLU A 214 16.50 -5.34 13.17
C GLU A 214 15.54 -6.42 12.63
N LYS A 215 16.06 -7.50 12.03
CA LYS A 215 15.21 -8.60 11.55
C LYS A 215 14.47 -9.31 12.68
N GLU A 216 15.12 -9.52 13.83
CA GLU A 216 14.48 -10.07 15.03
C GLU A 216 13.33 -9.18 15.52
N ILE A 217 13.53 -7.86 15.53
CA ILE A 217 12.48 -6.89 15.86
C ILE A 217 11.31 -7.04 14.88
N LEU A 218 11.59 -7.06 13.57
CA LEU A 218 10.54 -7.23 12.56
C LEU A 218 9.78 -8.56 12.72
N GLN A 219 10.48 -9.65 13.02
CA GLN A 219 9.85 -10.95 13.30
C GLN A 219 8.87 -10.86 14.48
N GLN A 220 9.23 -10.14 15.55
CA GLN A 220 8.32 -9.91 16.69
C GLN A 220 7.08 -9.13 16.27
N TYR A 221 7.23 -8.09 15.43
CA TYR A 221 6.10 -7.36 14.86
C TYR A 221 5.22 -8.23 13.96
N VAL A 222 5.79 -9.14 13.17
CA VAL A 222 5.03 -10.12 12.37
C VAL A 222 4.19 -11.02 13.27
N HIS A 223 4.78 -11.58 14.34
CA HIS A 223 4.06 -12.43 15.28
C HIS A 223 2.94 -11.68 15.99
N TYR A 224 3.22 -10.45 16.44
CA TYR A 224 2.21 -9.59 17.06
C TYR A 224 1.07 -9.28 16.08
N TRP A 225 1.42 -8.92 14.85
CA TRP A 225 0.46 -8.62 13.79
C TRP A 225 -0.44 -9.82 13.46
N LEU A 226 0.12 -11.03 13.34
CA LEU A 226 -0.66 -12.25 13.12
C LEU A 226 -1.61 -12.55 14.28
N LYS A 227 -1.17 -12.34 15.53
CA LYS A 227 -2.03 -12.46 16.70
C LYS A 227 -3.16 -11.43 16.69
N LEU A 228 -2.85 -10.20 16.28
CA LEU A 228 -3.84 -9.13 16.16
C LEU A 228 -4.88 -9.43 15.08
N ILE A 229 -4.46 -9.93 13.91
CA ILE A 229 -5.37 -10.41 12.86
C ILE A 229 -6.25 -11.54 13.37
N SER A 230 -5.66 -12.53 14.07
CA SER A 230 -6.43 -13.64 14.65
C SER A 230 -7.48 -13.16 15.66
N ASN A 231 -7.22 -12.08 16.39
CA ASN A 231 -8.14 -11.50 17.35
C ASN A 231 -9.14 -10.53 16.72
N PHE A 232 -8.89 -10.06 15.50
CA PHE A 232 -9.76 -9.12 14.79
C PHE A 232 -11.11 -9.76 14.44
N GLY A 233 -11.11 -11.04 14.06
CA GLY A 233 -12.32 -11.80 13.79
C GLY A 233 -12.05 -13.09 13.01
N GLU A 234 -13.10 -13.84 12.76
CA GLU A 234 -13.03 -15.06 11.94
C GLU A 234 -13.10 -14.70 10.45
N PHE A 235 -12.12 -15.15 9.67
CA PHE A 235 -12.06 -14.90 8.24
C PHE A 235 -12.65 -16.07 7.45
N GLN A 236 -13.73 -15.80 6.71
CA GLN A 236 -14.43 -16.80 5.91
C GLN A 236 -14.29 -16.50 4.42
N SER A 237 -13.71 -17.44 3.67
CA SER A 237 -13.54 -17.32 2.22
C SER A 237 -14.58 -18.16 1.47
N VAL A 238 -15.56 -17.51 0.83
CA VAL A 238 -16.65 -18.20 0.11
C VAL A 238 -16.85 -17.58 -1.27
N ASN A 239 -16.80 -18.39 -2.33
CA ASN A 239 -17.11 -18.00 -3.71
C ASN A 239 -16.38 -16.74 -4.22
N GLY A 240 -15.13 -16.51 -3.80
CA GLY A 240 -14.38 -15.31 -4.22
C GLY A 240 -14.50 -14.12 -3.28
N PHE A 241 -15.31 -14.22 -2.25
CA PHE A 241 -15.49 -13.20 -1.23
C PHE A 241 -14.79 -13.59 0.06
N LEU A 242 -14.28 -12.59 0.78
CA LEU A 242 -13.74 -12.73 2.12
C LEU A 242 -14.59 -11.89 3.07
N SER A 243 -15.13 -12.54 4.09
CA SER A 243 -15.95 -11.92 5.13
C SER A 243 -15.24 -12.00 6.47
N CYS A 244 -15.32 -10.93 7.26
CA CYS A 244 -14.87 -10.89 8.64
C CYS A 244 -15.65 -9.79 9.38
N ASN A 245 -16.18 -10.11 10.55
CA ASN A 245 -17.11 -9.22 11.26
C ASN A 245 -18.30 -8.81 10.35
N ASP A 246 -18.58 -7.51 10.25
CA ASP A 246 -19.59 -6.91 9.37
C ASP A 246 -19.04 -6.48 8.00
N GLU A 247 -17.77 -6.78 7.71
CA GLU A 247 -17.11 -6.42 6.47
C GLU A 247 -17.06 -7.59 5.47
N CYS A 248 -17.27 -7.28 4.19
CA CYS A 248 -17.12 -8.23 3.10
C CYS A 248 -16.33 -7.59 1.97
N ILE A 249 -15.40 -8.34 1.39
CA ILE A 249 -14.57 -7.89 0.28
C ILE A 249 -14.63 -8.88 -0.89
N ASP A 250 -14.60 -8.35 -2.10
CA ASP A 250 -14.36 -9.12 -3.32
C ASP A 250 -12.84 -9.36 -3.45
N MET A 251 -12.37 -10.59 -3.26
CA MET A 251 -10.94 -10.93 -3.37
C MET A 251 -10.41 -10.88 -4.79
N LEU A 252 -11.28 -11.05 -5.81
CA LEU A 252 -10.87 -11.01 -7.20
C LEU A 252 -10.58 -9.57 -7.64
N ASN A 253 -11.47 -8.66 -7.30
CA ASN A 253 -11.40 -7.25 -7.66
C ASN A 253 -10.69 -6.40 -6.59
N GLU A 254 -10.47 -6.96 -5.39
CA GLU A 254 -9.88 -6.34 -4.22
C GLU A 254 -10.57 -5.01 -3.84
N LYS A 255 -11.91 -5.08 -3.75
CA LYS A 255 -12.83 -3.97 -3.43
C LYS A 255 -13.81 -4.39 -2.32
N PHE A 256 -14.45 -3.41 -1.70
CA PHE A 256 -15.58 -3.55 -0.79
C PHE A 256 -16.72 -2.65 -1.23
#